data_AF-A0A6A5QMJ9-F1
#
_entry.id   AF-A0A6A5QMJ9-F1
#
_cell.length_a   1.000
_cell.length_b   1.000
_cell.length_c   1.000
_cell.angle_alpha   90.00
_cell.angle_beta   90.00
_cell.angle_gamma   90.00
#
_symmetry.space_group_name_H-M   'P 1'
#
loop_
_entity.id
_entity.type
_entity.pdbx_description
1 polymer ?
#
loop_
_entity_poly.entity_id
_entity_poly.type
_entity_poly.pdbx_seq_one_letter_code
_entity_poly.pdbx_strand_id
1 'polypeptide(L)'
;MPTVAVAKPIETDLKVPPWAVEMLLSKALPSRTAQDSMVYDVFPLHKIAGGDDVKFPFSVKDYQRYVFGDAKLAHKFGTDLARAFIACGQRGPTPSSKSATSNQNLTNEVAVAVVSGYAPTATYNLRKHFTACINRHLIAHNARPARNIDIIGTKEGRAVRLDPQASRTDAHHIDGVFLGNRTLIVLGDIRMCKDQEDAIIDSLGTLKIGNKVVFAYLASLDESTNPGSLSSTLSSIVSPSLKDVENIAQSAHFSMTEAFARFVLGRDYAEFCRFLRGQDDVLARLLLDYAIGGGYYEEDMYKDNFSFLLWEVDARESV
;
A
#
# COMPACT_ATOMS: atom_id res chain seq x y z
N MET A 1 3.31 -6.05 -58.91
CA MET A 1 3.37 -5.35 -57.61
C MET A 1 2.45 -6.09 -56.65
N PRO A 2 2.95 -6.68 -55.55
CA PRO A 2 2.10 -7.40 -54.62
C PRO A 2 1.49 -6.42 -53.61
N THR A 3 0.20 -6.61 -53.37
CA THR A 3 -0.64 -5.85 -52.45
C THR A 3 -0.20 -6.09 -51.01
N VAL A 4 0.16 -5.02 -50.30
CA VAL A 4 0.52 -5.07 -48.87
C VAL A 4 -0.75 -5.29 -48.07
N ALA A 5 -0.83 -6.43 -47.38
CA ALA A 5 -1.87 -6.70 -46.40
C ALA A 5 -1.63 -5.83 -45.16
N VAL A 6 -2.57 -4.94 -44.87
CA VAL A 6 -2.58 -4.13 -43.65
C VAL A 6 -2.89 -5.06 -42.47
N ALA A 7 -1.91 -5.23 -41.58
CA ALA A 7 -2.10 -5.95 -40.33
C ALA A 7 -3.13 -5.22 -39.46
N LYS A 8 -4.17 -5.93 -39.02
CA LYS A 8 -5.09 -5.45 -38.00
C LYS A 8 -4.36 -5.25 -36.67
N PRO A 9 -4.68 -4.22 -35.87
CA PRO A 9 -4.11 -4.09 -34.55
C PRO A 9 -4.55 -5.27 -33.68
N ILE A 10 -3.60 -5.88 -33.00
CA ILE A 10 -3.86 -6.85 -31.93
C ILE A 10 -4.38 -6.03 -30.75
N GLU A 11 -5.69 -6.01 -30.54
CA GLU A 11 -6.28 -5.64 -29.25
C GLU A 11 -5.88 -6.71 -28.23
N THR A 12 -4.78 -6.48 -27.52
CA THR A 12 -4.52 -7.18 -26.26
C THR A 12 -5.47 -6.61 -25.22
N ASP A 13 -6.62 -7.26 -25.09
CA ASP A 13 -7.61 -7.06 -24.04
C ASP A 13 -7.00 -7.54 -22.70
N LEU A 14 -6.03 -6.77 -22.16
CA LEU A 14 -5.53 -6.97 -20.80
C LEU A 14 -6.65 -6.54 -19.85
N LYS A 15 -7.51 -7.49 -19.47
CA LYS A 15 -8.45 -7.33 -18.36
C LYS A 15 -7.65 -7.14 -17.08
N VAL A 16 -7.31 -5.89 -16.77
CA VAL A 16 -6.80 -5.51 -15.45
C VAL A 16 -7.92 -5.80 -14.45
N PRO A 17 -7.72 -6.73 -13.50
CA PRO A 17 -8.80 -7.10 -12.59
C PRO A 17 -9.20 -5.90 -11.73
N PRO A 18 -10.48 -5.73 -11.35
CA PRO A 18 -10.97 -4.56 -10.61
C PRO A 18 -10.17 -4.23 -9.34
N TRP A 19 -9.64 -5.24 -8.64
CA TRP A 19 -8.79 -5.03 -7.46
C TRP A 19 -7.45 -4.35 -7.77
N ALA A 20 -6.90 -4.54 -8.97
CA ALA A 20 -5.65 -3.92 -9.37
C ALA A 20 -5.84 -2.41 -9.64
N VAL A 21 -7.04 -2.03 -10.09
CA VAL A 21 -7.49 -0.63 -10.17
C VAL A 21 -7.71 -0.08 -8.76
N GLU A 22 -8.37 -0.81 -7.85
CA GLU A 22 -8.56 -0.38 -6.45
C GLU A 22 -7.26 -0.27 -5.64
N MET A 23 -6.26 -1.12 -5.94
CA MET A 23 -4.93 -1.06 -5.31
C MET A 23 -4.14 0.19 -5.73
N LEU A 24 -4.48 0.78 -6.88
CA LEU A 24 -3.88 2.00 -7.42
C LEU A 24 -4.74 3.25 -7.20
N LEU A 25 -6.06 3.06 -7.03
CA LEU A 25 -7.07 4.10 -6.92
C LEU A 25 -7.90 3.80 -5.67
N SER A 26 -7.49 4.35 -4.52
CA SER A 26 -8.43 4.56 -3.43
C SER A 26 -9.59 5.38 -4.00
N LYS A 27 -10.81 4.86 -3.93
CA LYS A 27 -11.98 5.43 -4.60
C LYS A 27 -12.16 6.90 -4.21
N ALA A 28 -12.14 7.77 -5.21
CA ALA A 28 -12.48 9.19 -5.06
C ALA A 28 -13.88 9.34 -4.46
N LEU A 29 -13.95 9.87 -3.25
CA LEU A 29 -15.19 10.30 -2.61
C LEU A 29 -15.36 11.81 -2.82
N PRO A 30 -16.59 12.31 -2.98
CA PRO A 30 -16.83 13.74 -3.12
C PRO A 30 -16.48 14.48 -1.82
N SER A 31 -15.65 15.52 -1.95
CA SER A 31 -15.21 16.36 -0.84
C SER A 31 -16.40 17.05 -0.15
N ARG A 32 -16.41 17.01 1.19
CA ARG A 32 -17.31 17.81 2.03
C ARG A 32 -16.54 18.89 2.78
N THR A 33 -17.20 20.04 2.95
CA THR A 33 -16.65 21.32 3.39
C THR A 33 -16.29 21.38 4.88
N ALA A 34 -15.06 21.87 5.12
CA ALA A 34 -14.56 22.70 6.23
C ALA A 34 -15.10 22.42 7.64
N GLN A 35 -14.41 21.51 8.32
CA GLN A 35 -14.31 21.45 9.79
C GLN A 35 -12.86 21.80 10.16
N ASP A 36 -12.65 22.53 11.26
CA ASP A 36 -11.33 23.07 11.70
C ASP A 36 -10.18 22.11 11.38
N SER A 37 -9.37 22.46 10.37
CA SER A 37 -8.50 21.50 9.72
C SER A 37 -7.31 21.17 10.62
N MET A 38 -7.24 19.91 11.02
CA MET A 38 -6.05 19.34 11.63
C MET A 38 -4.88 19.52 10.65
N VAL A 39 -3.88 20.31 11.03
CA VAL A 39 -2.72 20.59 10.18
C VAL A 39 -1.85 19.34 10.09
N TYR A 40 -1.69 18.80 8.89
CA TYR A 40 -0.84 17.66 8.60
C TYR A 40 0.28 18.03 7.61
N ASP A 41 1.43 17.38 7.75
CA ASP A 41 2.56 17.52 6.82
C ASP A 41 2.61 16.33 5.85
N VAL A 42 3.08 16.56 4.62
CA VAL A 42 3.35 15.49 3.64
C VAL A 42 4.82 15.50 3.25
N PHE A 43 5.48 14.35 3.41
CA PHE A 43 6.87 14.10 3.06
C PHE A 43 6.98 13.03 1.96
N PRO A 44 7.16 13.42 0.70
CA PRO A 44 7.52 12.48 -0.35
C PRO A 44 9.05 12.38 -0.50
N LEU A 45 9.59 11.15 -0.52
CA LEU A 45 11.01 10.92 -0.85
C LEU A 45 11.31 11.37 -2.29
N HIS A 46 10.38 11.11 -3.21
CA HIS A 46 10.47 11.53 -4.60
C HIS A 46 9.20 12.26 -5.04
N LYS A 47 9.34 13.26 -5.92
CA LYS A 47 8.21 13.88 -6.61
C LYS A 47 8.18 13.43 -8.06
N ILE A 48 7.03 12.95 -8.51
CA ILE A 48 6.80 12.56 -9.90
C ILE A 48 6.12 13.76 -10.58
N ALA A 49 6.84 14.41 -11.48
CA ALA A 49 6.29 15.51 -12.28
C ALA A 49 5.42 14.95 -13.42
N GLY A 50 4.29 15.60 -13.67
CA GLY A 50 3.40 15.25 -14.78
C GLY A 50 3.96 15.62 -16.15
N GLY A 51 3.61 14.85 -17.19
CA GLY A 51 4.00 15.06 -18.58
C GLY A 51 3.92 13.78 -19.42
N ASP A 52 4.30 13.86 -20.69
CA ASP A 52 4.31 12.72 -21.62
C ASP A 52 5.49 11.74 -21.39
N ASP A 53 6.54 12.18 -20.68
CA ASP A 53 7.72 11.36 -20.32
C ASP A 53 7.85 11.26 -18.79
N VAL A 54 6.87 10.61 -18.15
CA VAL A 54 6.88 10.43 -16.69
C VAL A 54 8.02 9.49 -16.30
N LYS A 55 9.08 10.05 -15.72
CA LYS A 55 10.20 9.28 -15.18
C LYS A 55 9.90 8.83 -13.76
N PHE A 56 9.70 7.53 -13.60
CA PHE A 56 9.60 6.93 -12.27
C PHE A 56 10.95 7.03 -11.54
N PRO A 57 10.97 7.47 -10.28
CA PRO A 57 12.21 7.74 -9.54
C PRO A 57 12.97 6.45 -9.14
N PHE A 58 12.35 5.30 -9.36
CA PHE A 58 12.92 3.98 -9.13
C PHE A 58 12.47 3.03 -10.25
N SER A 59 13.17 1.91 -10.39
CA SER A 59 12.83 0.85 -11.36
C SER A 59 11.39 0.37 -11.14
N VAL A 60 10.57 0.44 -12.19
CA VAL A 60 9.19 -0.09 -12.20
C VAL A 60 9.18 -1.57 -11.83
N LYS A 61 10.16 -2.33 -12.34
CA LYS A 61 10.31 -3.76 -12.03
C LYS A 61 10.70 -4.01 -10.57
N ASP A 62 11.53 -3.14 -9.99
CA ASP A 62 11.86 -3.24 -8.55
C ASP A 62 10.63 -2.90 -7.71
N TYR A 63 9.89 -1.86 -8.09
CA TYR A 63 8.66 -1.49 -7.38
C TYR A 63 7.61 -2.61 -7.43
N GLN A 64 7.40 -3.21 -8.60
CA GLN A 64 6.54 -4.38 -8.74
C GLN A 64 6.99 -5.53 -7.83
N ARG A 65 8.28 -5.90 -7.84
CA ARG A 65 8.79 -6.94 -6.94
C ARG A 65 8.55 -6.60 -5.47
N TYR A 66 8.72 -5.35 -5.08
CA TYR A 66 8.43 -4.87 -3.73
C TYR A 66 6.95 -5.04 -3.36
N VAL A 67 6.03 -4.59 -4.22
CA VAL A 67 4.57 -4.73 -4.02
C VAL A 67 4.19 -6.19 -3.80
N PHE A 68 4.83 -7.10 -4.55
CA PHE A 68 4.56 -8.53 -4.54
C PHE A 68 5.37 -9.33 -3.51
N GLY A 69 6.16 -8.69 -2.65
CA GLY A 69 6.72 -9.35 -1.46
C GLY A 69 8.24 -9.53 -1.42
N ASP A 70 9.01 -8.82 -2.25
CA ASP A 70 10.47 -8.83 -2.14
C ASP A 70 10.93 -8.02 -0.90
N ALA A 71 11.23 -8.71 0.20
CA ALA A 71 11.63 -8.07 1.45
C ALA A 71 12.97 -7.34 1.36
N LYS A 72 13.84 -7.69 0.40
CA LYS A 72 15.10 -6.95 0.18
C LYS A 72 14.81 -5.55 -0.36
N LEU A 73 13.78 -5.42 -1.20
CA LEU A 73 13.36 -4.11 -1.70
C LEU A 73 12.59 -3.33 -0.64
N ALA A 74 11.78 -3.99 0.20
CA ALA A 74 11.19 -3.35 1.37
C ALA A 74 12.27 -2.79 2.33
N HIS A 75 13.38 -3.52 2.51
CA HIS A 75 14.53 -3.03 3.26
C HIS A 75 15.16 -1.77 2.68
N LYS A 76 15.43 -1.80 1.37
CA LYS A 76 16.01 -0.65 0.65
C LYS A 76 15.09 0.57 0.75
N PHE A 77 13.84 0.44 0.31
CA PHE A 77 12.87 1.53 0.28
C PHE A 77 12.57 2.10 1.67
N GLY A 78 12.40 1.25 2.68
CA GLY A 78 12.16 1.72 4.05
C GLY A 78 13.35 2.46 4.65
N THR A 79 14.56 1.99 4.37
CA THR A 79 15.78 2.65 4.84
C THR A 79 16.01 3.98 4.15
N ASP A 80 15.82 4.04 2.83
CA ASP A 80 16.01 5.26 2.04
C ASP A 80 14.98 6.34 2.43
N LEU A 81 13.71 5.96 2.60
CA LEU A 81 12.67 6.85 3.09
C LEU A 81 12.98 7.40 4.48
N ALA A 82 13.41 6.55 5.43
CA ALA A 82 13.74 6.99 6.78
C ALA A 82 14.94 7.94 6.83
N ARG A 83 16.00 7.65 6.05
CA ARG A 83 17.18 8.52 5.98
C ARG A 83 16.83 9.90 5.44
N ALA A 84 16.04 9.95 4.36
CA ALA A 84 15.60 11.21 3.79
C ALA A 84 14.69 11.98 4.74
N PHE A 85 13.77 11.28 5.42
CA PHE A 85 12.88 11.87 6.43
C PHE A 85 13.68 12.52 7.57
N ILE A 86 14.66 11.80 8.14
CA ILE A 86 15.56 12.33 9.17
C ILE A 86 16.32 13.57 8.66
N ALA A 87 16.93 13.47 7.47
CA ALA A 87 17.74 14.54 6.91
C ALA A 87 16.91 15.81 6.61
N CYS A 88 15.63 15.66 6.27
CA CYS A 88 14.71 16.78 6.08
C CYS A 88 14.42 17.51 7.39
N GLY A 89 14.14 16.76 8.47
CA GLY A 89 13.87 17.34 9.79
C GLY A 89 15.07 18.10 10.39
N GLN A 90 16.30 17.70 10.04
CA GLN A 90 17.53 18.36 10.50
C GLN A 90 17.85 19.69 9.81
N ARG A 91 17.25 19.98 8.65
CA ARG A 91 17.66 21.13 7.81
C ARG A 91 17.04 22.47 8.22
N GLY A 92 16.10 22.52 9.16
CA GLY A 92 15.34 23.75 9.44
C GLY A 92 14.53 24.23 8.20
N PRO A 93 13.75 25.31 8.31
CA PRO A 93 12.88 25.74 7.21
C PRO A 93 13.71 26.18 6.00
N THR A 94 13.50 25.55 4.84
CA THR A 94 14.01 26.04 3.56
C THR A 94 13.05 27.08 2.95
N PRO A 95 13.54 28.09 2.20
CA PRO A 95 12.77 29.31 1.89
C PRO A 95 11.66 29.16 0.83
N SER A 96 11.40 27.96 0.31
CA SER A 96 10.49 27.76 -0.83
C SER A 96 9.18 27.02 -0.49
N SER A 97 8.95 26.64 0.77
CA SER A 97 7.64 26.16 1.23
C SER A 97 6.82 27.32 1.77
N LYS A 98 5.77 27.73 1.05
CA LYS A 98 4.76 28.69 1.53
C LYS A 98 3.87 28.12 2.65
N SER A 99 4.11 26.88 3.11
CA SER A 99 3.66 26.40 4.41
C SER A 99 4.85 26.37 5.34
N ALA A 100 5.09 27.51 5.98
CA ALA A 100 6.17 27.72 6.94
C ALA A 100 5.60 27.60 8.35
N THR A 101 5.58 26.38 8.91
CA THR A 101 5.75 26.15 10.36
C THR A 101 5.81 24.64 10.65
N SER A 102 7.01 24.13 10.87
CA SER A 102 7.23 23.08 11.86
C SER A 102 8.73 22.80 11.95
N ASN A 103 9.34 23.21 13.06
CA ASN A 103 10.55 22.59 13.56
C ASN A 103 10.26 21.09 13.76
N GLN A 104 10.61 20.24 12.80
CA GLN A 104 10.60 18.78 12.99
C GLN A 104 11.80 18.39 13.86
N ASN A 105 11.89 18.96 15.06
CA ASN A 105 12.71 18.40 16.11
C ASN A 105 12.04 17.06 16.50
N LEU A 106 12.60 15.96 16.01
CA LEU A 106 12.29 14.58 16.41
C LEU A 106 12.73 14.30 17.86
N THR A 107 12.61 15.30 18.75
CA THR A 107 12.84 15.18 20.19
C THR A 107 11.61 14.63 20.92
N ASN A 108 10.49 14.50 20.21
CA ASN A 108 9.21 14.01 20.76
C ASN A 108 9.06 12.50 20.53
N GLU A 109 8.21 11.87 21.34
CA GLU A 109 7.82 10.48 21.15
C GLU A 109 7.11 10.30 19.79
N VAL A 110 7.50 9.26 19.03
CA VAL A 110 7.02 9.01 17.66
C VAL A 110 6.22 7.70 17.61
N ALA A 111 5.14 7.71 16.83
CA ALA A 111 4.45 6.52 16.39
C ALA A 111 4.57 6.39 14.86
N VAL A 112 4.86 5.19 14.35
CA VAL A 112 4.92 4.89 12.92
C VAL A 112 3.76 3.98 12.57
N ALA A 113 2.95 4.41 11.62
CA ALA A 113 1.73 3.73 11.25
C ALA A 113 1.65 3.39 9.76
N VAL A 114 0.86 2.36 9.47
CA VAL A 114 0.52 1.92 8.12
C VAL A 114 -0.95 1.57 8.11
N VAL A 115 -1.61 1.75 6.97
CA VAL A 115 -2.91 1.11 6.74
C VAL A 115 -2.68 -0.37 6.52
N SER A 116 -3.36 -1.20 7.32
CA SER A 116 -3.20 -2.65 7.32
C SER A 116 -4.54 -3.36 7.32
N GLY A 117 -4.65 -4.39 6.48
CA GLY A 117 -5.68 -5.42 6.57
C GLY A 117 -5.15 -6.67 7.28
N TYR A 118 -5.82 -7.80 7.05
CA TYR A 118 -5.38 -9.10 7.60
C TYR A 118 -4.05 -9.56 6.97
N ALA A 119 -3.95 -9.52 5.64
CA ALA A 119 -2.69 -9.77 4.96
C ALA A 119 -1.82 -8.50 5.01
N PRO A 120 -0.50 -8.63 5.21
CA PRO A 120 0.40 -7.49 5.27
C PRO A 120 0.54 -6.84 3.89
N THR A 121 0.55 -5.51 3.86
CA THR A 121 0.88 -4.75 2.65
C THR A 121 2.39 -4.70 2.42
N ALA A 122 2.83 -4.30 1.23
CA ALA A 122 4.24 -4.03 0.99
C ALA A 122 4.76 -2.92 1.93
N THR A 123 3.93 -1.90 2.19
CA THR A 123 4.22 -0.81 3.13
C THR A 123 4.32 -1.30 4.57
N TYR A 124 3.54 -2.32 4.97
CA TYR A 124 3.71 -2.98 6.26
C TYR A 124 5.11 -3.60 6.41
N ASN A 125 5.59 -4.30 5.37
CA ASN A 125 6.95 -4.84 5.35
C ASN A 125 8.02 -3.73 5.37
N LEU A 126 7.78 -2.63 4.65
CA LEU A 126 8.64 -1.44 4.63
C LEU A 126 8.77 -0.79 6.02
N ARG A 127 7.66 -0.68 6.77
CA ARG A 127 7.60 -0.05 8.10
C ARG A 127 8.65 -0.62 9.05
N LYS A 128 8.89 -1.93 9.01
CA LYS A 128 9.91 -2.60 9.84
C LYS A 128 11.28 -1.93 9.68
N HIS A 129 11.67 -1.65 8.45
CA HIS A 129 12.98 -1.09 8.13
C HIS A 129 13.04 0.42 8.33
N PHE A 130 11.97 1.13 7.98
CA PHE A 130 11.82 2.55 8.29
C PHE A 130 11.97 2.80 9.80
N THR A 131 11.21 2.07 10.60
CA THR A 131 11.21 2.19 12.07
C THR A 131 12.56 1.82 12.66
N ALA A 132 13.22 0.77 12.16
CA ALA A 132 14.56 0.41 12.62
C ALA A 132 15.60 1.52 12.34
N CYS A 133 15.47 2.24 11.21
CA CYS A 133 16.35 3.36 10.90
C CYS A 133 16.04 4.58 11.80
N ILE A 134 14.77 4.94 11.95
CA ILE A 134 14.33 6.02 12.86
C ILE A 134 14.75 5.73 14.30
N ASN A 135 14.57 4.51 14.82
CA ASN A 135 14.91 4.17 16.20
C ASN A 135 16.40 4.33 16.50
N ARG A 136 17.28 3.94 15.56
CA ARG A 136 18.72 4.19 15.72
C ARG A 136 19.03 5.68 15.81
N HIS A 137 18.35 6.50 15.00
CA HIS A 137 18.49 7.94 15.05
C HIS A 137 17.96 8.53 16.37
N LEU A 138 16.78 8.12 16.82
CA LEU A 138 16.16 8.58 18.06
C LEU A 138 17.05 8.27 19.29
N ILE A 139 17.53 7.03 19.40
CA ILE A 139 18.42 6.62 20.51
C ILE A 139 19.74 7.39 20.47
N ALA A 140 20.31 7.63 19.28
CA ALA A 140 21.54 8.43 19.14
C ALA A 140 21.36 9.89 19.59
N HIS A 141 20.12 10.39 19.67
CA HIS A 141 19.77 11.74 20.14
C HIS A 141 19.03 11.74 21.49
N ASN A 142 19.19 10.68 22.30
CA ASN A 142 18.59 10.54 23.63
C ASN A 142 17.04 10.60 23.66
N ALA A 143 16.39 10.24 22.55
CA ALA A 143 14.93 10.11 22.46
C ALA A 143 14.49 8.65 22.65
N ARG A 144 13.19 8.45 22.91
CA ARG A 144 12.59 7.11 23.03
C ARG A 144 12.41 6.47 21.65
N PRO A 145 12.50 5.13 21.53
CA PRO A 145 12.22 4.46 20.27
C PRO A 145 10.76 4.67 19.85
N ALA A 146 10.55 4.76 18.54
CA ALA A 146 9.22 4.87 17.95
C ALA A 146 8.41 3.59 18.18
N ARG A 147 7.09 3.75 18.27
CA ARG A 147 6.13 2.64 18.40
C ARG A 147 5.42 2.39 17.08
N ASN A 148 5.22 1.12 16.74
CA ASN A 148 4.40 0.77 15.59
C ASN A 148 2.93 0.77 15.98
N ILE A 149 2.08 1.38 15.14
CA ILE A 149 0.63 1.38 15.27
C ILE A 149 0.03 0.97 13.94
N ASP A 150 -1.04 0.20 13.96
CA ASP A 150 -1.77 -0.17 12.75
C ASP A 150 -3.00 0.72 12.62
N ILE A 151 -3.25 1.22 11.41
CA ILE A 151 -4.48 1.89 11.02
C ILE A 151 -5.34 0.84 10.34
N ILE A 152 -6.41 0.42 11.01
CA ILE A 152 -7.29 -0.62 10.50
C ILE A 152 -8.41 0.06 9.72
N GLY A 153 -8.43 -0.13 8.40
CA GLY A 153 -9.57 0.29 7.59
C GLY A 153 -10.78 -0.59 7.91
N THR A 154 -11.82 -0.04 8.51
CA THR A 154 -13.09 -0.73 8.61
C THR A 154 -13.79 -0.56 7.27
N LYS A 155 -13.67 -1.57 6.39
CA LYS A 155 -14.72 -1.76 5.40
C LYS A 155 -16.01 -1.97 6.20
N GLU A 156 -16.84 -0.95 6.35
CA GLU A 156 -18.21 -1.09 6.84
C GLU A 156 -19.05 -1.82 5.78
N GLY A 157 -18.66 -3.04 5.44
CA GLY A 157 -19.50 -4.00 4.71
C GLY A 157 -20.52 -4.69 5.62
N ARG A 158 -20.48 -4.45 6.95
CA ARG A 158 -21.38 -5.09 7.92
C ARG A 158 -22.58 -4.25 8.37
N ALA A 159 -22.51 -2.92 8.32
CA ALA A 159 -23.65 -2.05 8.69
C ALA A 159 -24.60 -1.75 7.50
N VAL A 160 -24.21 -2.08 6.27
CA VAL A 160 -25.01 -1.82 5.05
C VAL A 160 -26.26 -2.70 4.96
N ARG A 161 -26.39 -3.75 5.77
CA ARG A 161 -27.62 -4.58 5.77
C ARG A 161 -28.80 -3.95 6.50
N LEU A 162 -28.63 -2.81 7.18
CA LEU A 162 -29.69 -2.18 7.98
C LEU A 162 -30.07 -0.75 7.55
N ASP A 163 -29.22 -0.02 6.80
CA ASP A 163 -29.59 1.33 6.34
C ASP A 163 -28.93 1.71 4.99
N PRO A 164 -29.71 1.84 3.90
CA PRO A 164 -29.25 2.33 2.60
C PRO A 164 -28.85 3.81 2.57
N GLN A 165 -29.13 4.59 3.63
CA GLN A 165 -28.83 6.03 3.73
C GLN A 165 -27.54 6.32 4.52
N ALA A 166 -26.89 5.30 5.11
CA ALA A 166 -25.62 5.49 5.79
C ALA A 166 -24.53 5.85 4.77
N SER A 167 -24.00 7.07 4.89
CA SER A 167 -22.84 7.57 4.15
C SER A 167 -21.72 6.53 4.16
N ARG A 168 -21.28 6.09 2.98
CA ARG A 168 -20.05 5.32 2.79
C ARG A 168 -18.87 6.17 3.26
N THR A 169 -18.51 6.07 4.52
CA THR A 169 -17.32 6.72 5.05
C THR A 169 -16.38 5.59 5.46
N ASP A 170 -15.26 5.44 4.75
CA ASP A 170 -14.22 4.49 5.13
C ASP A 170 -13.65 4.94 6.48
N ALA A 171 -14.17 4.38 7.57
CA ALA A 171 -13.69 4.68 8.90
C ALA A 171 -12.37 3.95 9.14
N HIS A 172 -11.41 4.65 9.74
CA HIS A 172 -10.13 4.10 10.13
C HIS A 172 -10.07 4.01 11.65
N HIS A 173 -9.82 2.81 12.17
CA HIS A 173 -9.63 2.61 13.60
C HIS A 173 -8.15 2.72 13.98
N ILE A 174 -7.86 3.57 14.97
CA ILE A 174 -6.51 3.79 15.52
C ILE A 174 -6.62 3.74 17.04
N ASP A 175 -5.73 3.00 17.69
CA ASP A 175 -5.66 2.95 19.16
C ASP A 175 -5.12 4.28 19.71
N GLY A 176 -6.04 5.19 20.06
CA GLY A 176 -5.72 6.50 20.62
C GLY A 176 -5.01 6.43 21.98
N VAL A 177 -5.28 5.41 22.79
CA VAL A 177 -4.61 5.22 24.10
C VAL A 177 -3.15 4.87 23.89
N PHE A 178 -2.88 3.95 22.94
CA PHE A 178 -1.52 3.56 22.61
C PHE A 178 -0.75 4.66 21.89
N LEU A 179 -1.43 5.44 21.03
CA LEU A 179 -0.87 6.60 20.37
C LEU A 179 -0.45 7.69 21.37
N GLY A 180 -1.28 7.99 22.37
CA GLY A 180 -1.01 9.03 23.36
C GLY A 180 -0.76 10.39 22.70
N ASN A 181 0.28 11.13 23.11
CA ASN A 181 0.63 12.45 22.53
C ASN A 181 1.74 12.39 21.47
N ARG A 182 1.95 11.23 20.83
CA ARG A 182 3.06 11.00 19.90
C ARG A 182 2.83 11.68 18.56
N THR A 183 3.89 12.13 17.90
CA THR A 183 3.80 12.46 16.47
C THR A 183 3.52 11.18 15.68
N LEU A 184 2.45 11.17 14.91
CA LEU A 184 2.04 10.05 14.08
C LEU A 184 2.65 10.20 12.68
N ILE A 185 3.54 9.27 12.30
CA ILE A 185 4.07 9.17 10.95
C ILE A 185 3.30 8.06 10.23
N VAL A 186 2.47 8.42 9.25
CA VAL A 186 1.73 7.46 8.43
C VAL A 186 2.53 7.16 7.17
N LEU A 187 2.91 5.91 6.95
CA LEU A 187 3.66 5.50 5.77
C LEU A 187 2.71 5.07 4.64
N GLY A 188 3.08 5.47 3.43
CA GLY A 188 2.51 4.97 2.18
C GLY A 188 3.60 4.69 1.15
N ASP A 189 3.25 4.03 0.06
CA ASP A 189 4.16 3.78 -1.06
C ASP A 189 4.14 4.96 -2.05
N ILE A 190 3.05 5.16 -2.79
CA ILE A 190 2.89 6.23 -3.76
C ILE A 190 1.62 7.01 -3.47
N ARG A 191 1.78 8.31 -3.23
CA ARG A 191 0.67 9.26 -3.09
C ARG A 191 0.15 9.66 -4.46
N MET A 192 -1.08 9.26 -4.80
CA MET A 192 -1.76 9.65 -6.04
C MET A 192 -2.74 10.80 -5.82
N CYS A 193 -3.52 10.76 -4.73
CA CYS A 193 -4.48 11.77 -4.33
C CYS A 193 -4.43 11.99 -2.80
N LYS A 194 -5.27 12.91 -2.30
CA LYS A 194 -5.38 13.23 -0.86
C LYS A 194 -6.42 12.38 -0.13
N ASP A 195 -7.25 11.62 -0.84
CA ASP A 195 -8.44 10.97 -0.27
C ASP A 195 -8.12 10.06 0.93
N GLN A 196 -7.02 9.31 0.87
CA GLN A 196 -6.58 8.48 1.99
C GLN A 196 -6.09 9.32 3.19
N GLU A 197 -5.43 10.45 2.92
CA GLU A 197 -5.00 11.39 3.96
C GLU A 197 -6.23 11.97 4.65
N ASP A 198 -7.19 12.48 3.86
CA ASP A 198 -8.43 13.08 4.32
C ASP A 198 -9.24 12.07 5.16
N ALA A 199 -9.41 10.82 4.68
CA ALA A 199 -10.14 9.79 5.42
C ALA A 199 -9.49 9.43 6.78
N ILE A 200 -8.16 9.42 6.85
CA ILE A 200 -7.42 9.18 8.10
C ILE A 200 -7.58 10.38 9.04
N ILE A 201 -7.44 11.61 8.52
CA ILE A 201 -7.60 12.84 9.31
C ILE A 201 -9.04 12.96 9.86
N ASP A 202 -10.05 12.67 9.05
CA ASP A 202 -11.45 12.67 9.46
C ASP A 202 -11.71 11.64 10.57
N SER A 203 -11.10 10.46 10.45
CA SER A 203 -11.18 9.41 11.47
C SER A 203 -10.52 9.85 12.79
N LEU A 204 -9.34 10.46 12.73
CA LEU A 204 -8.66 11.02 13.89
C LEU A 204 -9.46 12.16 14.55
N GLY A 205 -10.06 13.03 13.74
CA GLY A 205 -10.94 14.10 14.21
C GLY A 205 -12.18 13.56 14.94
N THR A 206 -12.81 12.52 14.40
CA THR A 206 -13.93 11.82 15.02
C THR A 206 -13.55 11.21 16.37
N LEU A 207 -12.34 10.68 16.48
CA LEU A 207 -11.77 10.12 17.71
C LEU A 207 -11.20 11.19 18.67
N LYS A 208 -11.27 12.49 18.30
CA LYS A 208 -10.70 13.63 19.04
C LYS A 208 -9.19 13.48 19.31
N ILE A 209 -8.48 12.87 18.38
CA ILE A 209 -7.03 12.68 18.43
C ILE A 209 -6.35 13.90 17.80
N GLY A 210 -5.79 14.79 18.63
CA GLY A 210 -5.15 16.05 18.21
C GLY A 210 -3.65 15.95 17.90
N ASN A 211 -3.15 14.76 17.59
CA ASN A 211 -1.73 14.50 17.40
C ASN A 211 -1.18 15.19 16.15
N LYS A 212 0.10 15.56 16.16
CA LYS A 212 0.74 15.97 14.90
C LYS A 212 0.81 14.76 13.96
N VAL A 213 0.32 14.91 12.73
CA VAL A 213 0.37 13.86 11.70
C VAL A 213 1.32 14.25 10.57
N VAL A 214 2.16 13.31 10.16
CA VAL A 214 3.03 13.43 8.99
C VAL A 214 2.82 12.22 8.10
N PHE A 215 2.41 12.43 6.86
CA PHE A 215 2.34 11.37 5.86
C PHE A 215 3.69 11.27 5.14
N ALA A 216 4.28 10.07 5.08
CA ALA A 216 5.56 9.84 4.42
C ALA A 216 5.43 8.79 3.32
N TYR A 217 5.82 9.15 2.09
CA TYR A 217 5.66 8.34 0.88
C TYR A 217 6.99 8.11 0.17
N LEU A 218 7.13 6.98 -0.53
CA LEU A 218 8.26 6.75 -1.45
C LEU A 218 8.19 7.71 -2.64
N ALA A 219 7.00 7.98 -3.15
CA ALA A 219 6.78 8.98 -4.17
C ALA A 219 5.44 9.71 -3.99
N SER A 220 5.36 10.95 -4.45
CA SER A 220 4.09 11.64 -4.65
C SER A 220 3.97 12.07 -6.09
N LEU A 221 2.79 11.84 -6.65
CA LEU A 221 2.37 12.45 -7.90
C LEU A 221 2.06 13.93 -7.69
N ASP A 222 2.43 14.77 -8.65
CA ASP A 222 2.03 16.18 -8.64
C ASP A 222 0.55 16.33 -9.03
N GLU A 223 -0.17 17.26 -8.40
CA GLU A 223 -1.62 17.47 -8.62
C GLU A 223 -1.94 17.88 -10.07
N SER A 224 -0.94 18.40 -10.79
CA SER A 224 -1.02 18.74 -12.21
C SER A 224 -0.92 17.53 -13.15
N THR A 225 -0.61 16.34 -12.63
CA THR A 225 -0.37 15.16 -13.45
C THR A 225 -1.67 14.53 -13.90
N ASN A 226 -1.84 14.36 -15.22
CA ASN A 226 -2.98 13.64 -15.78
C ASN A 226 -2.88 12.14 -15.39
N PRO A 227 -3.86 11.57 -14.66
CA PRO A 227 -3.86 10.16 -14.29
C PRO A 227 -3.73 9.21 -15.50
N GLY A 228 -4.19 9.65 -16.68
CA GLY A 228 -4.09 8.91 -17.93
C GLY A 228 -2.66 8.62 -18.37
N SER A 229 -1.70 9.53 -18.12
CA SER A 229 -0.30 9.32 -18.56
C SER A 229 0.45 8.30 -17.69
N LEU A 230 -0.06 8.00 -16.50
CA LEU A 230 0.48 6.96 -15.61
C LEU A 230 -0.24 5.62 -15.70
N SER A 231 -1.43 5.59 -16.31
CA SER A 231 -2.27 4.39 -16.36
C SER A 231 -1.53 3.17 -16.91
N SER A 232 -0.71 3.32 -17.95
CA SER A 232 0.08 2.24 -18.55
C SER A 232 1.18 1.72 -17.61
N THR A 233 1.94 2.62 -16.99
CA THR A 233 3.00 2.28 -16.02
C THR A 233 2.41 1.61 -14.78
N LEU A 234 1.34 2.16 -14.22
CA LEU A 234 0.67 1.57 -13.06
C LEU A 234 0.04 0.21 -13.41
N SER A 235 -0.57 0.08 -14.59
CA SER A 235 -1.09 -1.21 -15.08
C SER A 235 0.01 -2.27 -15.20
N SER A 236 1.20 -1.86 -15.66
CA SER A 236 2.35 -2.77 -15.76
C SER A 236 2.86 -3.26 -14.41
N ILE A 237 2.74 -2.43 -13.35
CA ILE A 237 3.13 -2.78 -11.98
C ILE A 237 2.17 -3.85 -11.42
N VAL A 238 0.87 -3.67 -11.64
CA VAL A 238 -0.17 -4.54 -11.03
C VAL A 238 -0.49 -5.80 -11.81
N SER A 239 0.09 -5.94 -13.02
CA SER A 239 -0.09 -7.10 -13.88
C SER A 239 1.23 -7.80 -14.23
N PRO A 240 2.00 -8.29 -13.23
CA PRO A 240 3.16 -9.14 -13.52
C PRO A 240 2.76 -10.39 -14.29
N SER A 241 3.71 -10.99 -15.00
CA SER A 241 3.50 -12.35 -15.49
C SER A 241 3.44 -13.33 -14.31
N LEU A 242 2.69 -14.43 -14.44
CA LEU A 242 2.66 -15.46 -13.40
C LEU A 242 4.07 -16.02 -13.12
N LYS A 243 4.93 -16.09 -14.14
CA LYS A 243 6.35 -16.46 -14.02
C LYS A 243 7.13 -15.47 -13.14
N ASP A 244 6.88 -14.17 -13.25
CA ASP A 244 7.53 -13.18 -12.37
C ASP A 244 7.09 -13.37 -10.92
N VAL A 245 5.81 -13.66 -10.68
CA VAL A 245 5.27 -13.94 -9.34
C VAL A 245 5.84 -15.24 -8.76
N GLU A 246 5.95 -16.31 -9.56
CA GLU A 246 6.64 -17.55 -9.17
C GLU A 246 8.10 -17.28 -8.78
N ASN A 247 8.83 -16.48 -9.58
CA ASN A 247 10.21 -16.11 -9.26
C ASN A 247 10.33 -15.30 -7.96
N ILE A 248 9.35 -14.45 -7.66
CA ILE A 248 9.30 -13.69 -6.41
C ILE A 248 9.03 -14.62 -5.22
N ALA A 249 8.07 -15.54 -5.36
CA ALA A 249 7.71 -16.52 -4.33
C ALA A 249 8.88 -17.44 -3.95
N GLN A 250 9.71 -17.81 -4.94
CA GLN A 250 10.88 -18.67 -4.75
C GLN A 250 12.13 -17.92 -4.22
N SER A 251 12.04 -16.61 -4.05
CA SER A 251 13.15 -15.81 -3.50
C SER A 251 13.36 -16.12 -2.02
N ALA A 252 14.63 -16.20 -1.59
CA ALA A 252 14.98 -16.32 -0.17
C ALA A 252 14.54 -15.13 0.70
N HIS A 253 14.07 -14.04 0.08
CA HIS A 253 13.56 -12.85 0.75
C HIS A 253 12.06 -12.64 0.52
N PHE A 254 11.34 -13.68 0.12
CA PHE A 254 9.90 -13.59 -0.08
C PHE A 254 9.17 -13.36 1.24
N SER A 255 8.22 -12.43 1.23
CA SER A 255 7.21 -12.23 2.26
C SER A 255 5.88 -11.98 1.57
N MET A 256 4.94 -12.90 1.70
CA MET A 256 3.65 -12.81 1.02
C MET A 256 2.91 -11.52 1.43
N THR A 257 2.49 -10.74 0.44
CA THR A 257 1.71 -9.52 0.64
C THR A 257 0.25 -9.72 0.26
N GLU A 258 -0.62 -8.79 0.66
CA GLU A 258 -2.00 -8.72 0.19
C GLU A 258 -2.08 -8.71 -1.34
N ALA A 259 -1.24 -7.89 -1.99
CA ALA A 259 -1.18 -7.79 -3.46
C ALA A 259 -0.83 -9.12 -4.11
N PHE A 260 0.13 -9.86 -3.55
CA PHE A 260 0.48 -11.21 -4.01
C PHE A 260 -0.72 -12.15 -3.87
N ALA A 261 -1.34 -12.21 -2.69
CA ALA A 261 -2.47 -13.12 -2.43
C ALA A 261 -3.64 -12.86 -3.39
N ARG A 262 -4.03 -11.58 -3.55
CA ARG A 262 -5.13 -11.17 -4.44
C ARG A 262 -4.81 -11.42 -5.91
N PHE A 263 -3.55 -11.22 -6.31
CA PHE A 263 -3.12 -11.49 -7.67
C PHE A 263 -3.23 -12.97 -8.02
N VAL A 264 -2.71 -13.83 -7.15
CA VAL A 264 -2.69 -15.29 -7.37
C VAL A 264 -4.12 -15.84 -7.33
N LEU A 265 -4.92 -15.47 -6.33
CA LEU A 265 -6.32 -15.88 -6.22
C LEU A 265 -7.20 -15.35 -7.35
N GLY A 266 -6.83 -14.21 -7.95
CA GLY A 266 -7.53 -13.62 -9.08
C GLY A 266 -7.08 -14.13 -10.45
N ARG A 267 -6.25 -15.18 -10.53
CA ARG A 267 -5.88 -15.82 -11.81
C ARG A 267 -7.01 -16.69 -12.34
N ASP A 268 -6.97 -16.99 -13.64
CA ASP A 268 -7.82 -18.01 -14.22
C ASP A 268 -7.64 -19.34 -13.49
N TYR A 269 -8.73 -20.09 -13.31
CA TYR A 269 -8.75 -21.30 -12.49
C TYR A 269 -7.64 -22.30 -12.83
N ALA A 270 -7.40 -22.53 -14.12
CA ALA A 270 -6.35 -23.44 -14.59
C ALA A 270 -4.94 -22.94 -14.24
N GLU A 271 -4.69 -21.63 -14.35
CA GLU A 271 -3.42 -21.03 -14.00
C GLU A 271 -3.18 -21.07 -12.49
N PHE A 272 -4.21 -20.78 -11.70
CA PHE A 272 -4.16 -20.87 -10.24
C PHE A 272 -3.84 -22.29 -9.77
N CYS A 273 -4.56 -23.29 -10.30
CA CYS A 273 -4.31 -24.70 -9.99
C CYS A 273 -2.87 -25.12 -10.31
N ARG A 274 -2.34 -24.69 -11.47
CA ARG A 274 -0.96 -24.97 -11.88
C ARG A 274 0.04 -24.31 -10.94
N PHE A 275 -0.19 -23.03 -10.61
CA PHE A 275 0.66 -22.28 -9.70
C PHE A 275 0.75 -22.96 -8.34
N LEU A 276 -0.39 -23.26 -7.71
CA LEU A 276 -0.48 -23.77 -6.34
C LEU A 276 0.18 -25.15 -6.19
N ARG A 277 0.00 -26.04 -7.17
CA ARG A 277 0.65 -27.37 -7.18
C ARG A 277 2.17 -27.30 -7.30
N GLY A 278 2.71 -26.19 -7.78
CA GLY A 278 4.15 -25.93 -7.83
C GLY A 278 4.73 -25.31 -6.56
N GLN A 279 3.89 -24.99 -5.56
CA GLN A 279 4.34 -24.37 -4.31
C GLN A 279 4.44 -25.37 -3.16
N ASP A 280 5.32 -25.06 -2.21
CA ASP A 280 5.42 -25.79 -0.96
C ASP A 280 4.19 -25.59 -0.05
N ASP A 281 4.09 -26.44 0.98
CA ASP A 281 2.96 -26.44 1.90
C ASP A 281 2.91 -25.16 2.75
N VAL A 282 4.06 -24.55 3.02
CA VAL A 282 4.15 -23.31 3.81
C VAL A 282 3.46 -22.18 3.07
N LEU A 283 3.75 -22.00 1.78
CA LEU A 283 3.12 -21.00 0.95
C LEU A 283 1.63 -21.27 0.76
N ALA A 284 1.24 -22.53 0.50
CA ALA A 284 -0.16 -22.90 0.32
C ALA A 284 -1.01 -22.58 1.56
N ARG A 285 -0.54 -22.96 2.76
CA ARG A 285 -1.21 -22.64 4.02
C ARG A 285 -1.27 -21.14 4.28
N LEU A 286 -0.15 -20.43 4.08
CA LEU A 286 -0.11 -18.98 4.29
C LEU A 286 -1.08 -18.25 3.35
N LEU A 287 -1.19 -18.70 2.09
CA LEU A 287 -2.16 -18.15 1.14
C LEU A 287 -3.58 -18.40 1.60
N LEU A 288 -3.88 -19.61 2.12
CA LEU A 288 -5.20 -19.95 2.64
C LEU A 288 -5.54 -19.10 3.87
N ASP A 289 -4.63 -18.94 4.82
CA ASP A 289 -4.82 -18.13 6.02
C ASP A 289 -5.11 -16.67 5.66
N TYR A 290 -4.35 -16.10 4.72
CA TYR A 290 -4.59 -14.76 4.22
C TYR A 290 -5.91 -14.64 3.46
N ALA A 291 -6.32 -15.68 2.75
CA ALA A 291 -7.60 -15.69 2.05
C ALA A 291 -8.79 -15.75 3.01
N ILE A 292 -8.69 -16.55 4.06
CA ILE A 292 -9.71 -16.66 5.11
C ILE A 292 -9.80 -15.33 5.87
N GLY A 293 -8.67 -14.83 6.40
CA GLY A 293 -8.70 -13.62 7.21
C GLY A 293 -8.96 -12.34 6.41
N GLY A 294 -8.64 -12.34 5.12
CA GLY A 294 -9.01 -11.28 4.17
C GLY A 294 -10.47 -11.33 3.71
N GLY A 295 -11.20 -12.42 3.99
CA GLY A 295 -12.59 -12.57 3.57
C GLY A 295 -12.78 -12.89 2.08
N TYR A 296 -11.75 -13.37 1.39
CA TYR A 296 -11.79 -13.56 -0.07
C TYR A 296 -12.77 -14.64 -0.52
N TYR A 297 -13.20 -15.53 0.37
CA TYR A 297 -14.25 -16.53 0.10
C TYR A 297 -15.65 -15.90 -0.13
N GLU A 298 -15.85 -14.65 0.27
CA GLU A 298 -17.09 -13.91 0.03
C GLU A 298 -17.11 -13.18 -1.32
N GLU A 299 -15.97 -13.08 -2.00
CA GLU A 299 -15.84 -12.38 -3.27
C GLU A 299 -15.99 -13.35 -4.45
N ASP A 300 -16.98 -13.13 -5.30
CA ASP A 300 -17.32 -14.03 -6.42
C ASP A 300 -16.11 -14.33 -7.32
N MET A 301 -15.24 -13.34 -7.54
CA MET A 301 -14.06 -13.50 -8.41
C MET A 301 -12.98 -14.42 -7.85
N TYR A 302 -12.99 -14.71 -6.55
CA TYR A 302 -12.00 -15.57 -5.89
C TYR A 302 -12.58 -16.93 -5.48
N LYS A 303 -13.91 -17.11 -5.54
CA LYS A 303 -14.63 -18.23 -4.94
C LYS A 303 -14.18 -19.61 -5.41
N ASP A 304 -13.99 -19.79 -6.72
CA ASP A 304 -13.57 -21.08 -7.30
C ASP A 304 -12.14 -21.43 -6.88
N ASN A 305 -11.23 -20.46 -6.96
CA ASN A 305 -9.84 -20.62 -6.55
C ASN A 305 -9.70 -20.83 -5.04
N PHE A 306 -10.49 -20.11 -4.23
CA PHE A 306 -10.55 -20.31 -2.79
C PHE A 306 -10.99 -21.74 -2.44
N SER A 307 -12.04 -22.24 -3.09
CA SER A 307 -12.57 -23.59 -2.85
C SER A 307 -11.53 -24.65 -3.19
N PHE A 308 -10.81 -24.48 -4.30
CA PHE A 308 -9.70 -25.36 -4.67
C PHE A 308 -8.55 -25.29 -3.65
N LEU A 309 -8.16 -24.09 -3.22
CA LEU A 309 -7.10 -23.89 -2.23
C LEU A 309 -7.40 -24.60 -0.91
N LEU A 310 -8.64 -24.46 -0.42
CA LEU A 310 -9.09 -25.10 0.82
C LEU A 310 -8.98 -26.63 0.71
N TRP A 311 -9.48 -27.21 -0.39
CA TRP A 311 -9.39 -28.64 -0.65
C TRP A 311 -7.94 -29.13 -0.78
N GLU A 312 -7.10 -28.39 -1.51
CA GLU A 312 -5.70 -28.76 -1.76
C GLU A 312 -4.87 -28.74 -0.47
N VAL A 313 -5.08 -27.76 0.42
CA VAL A 313 -4.40 -27.71 1.72
C VAL A 313 -4.83 -28.87 2.62
N ASP A 314 -6.13 -29.15 2.71
CA ASP A 314 -6.66 -30.29 3.48
C ASP A 314 -6.10 -31.64 2.98
N ALA A 315 -6.01 -31.80 1.66
CA ALA A 315 -5.42 -32.99 1.04
C ALA A 315 -3.92 -33.15 1.37
N ARG A 316 -3.16 -32.05 1.44
CA ARG A 316 -1.72 -32.07 1.79
C ARG A 316 -1.46 -32.40 3.26
N GLU A 317 -2.37 -32.00 4.15
CA GLU A 317 -2.24 -32.26 5.60
C GLU A 317 -2.67 -33.67 6.01
N SER A 318 -3.41 -34.35 5.13
CA SER A 318 -3.89 -35.72 5.35
C SER A 318 -2.84 -36.81 5.03
N VAL A 319 -1.62 -36.44 4.63
CA VAL A 319 -0.51 -37.33 4.23
C VAL A 319 0.59 -37.37 5.29
#